data_AF-A0A9D7KJ93-F1
#
_entry.id   AF-A0A9D7KJ93-F1
#
_cell.length_a   1.000
_cell.length_b   1.000
_cell.length_c   1.000
_cell.angle_alpha   90.00
_cell.angle_beta   90.00
_cell.angle_gamma   90.00
#
_symmetry.space_group_name_H-M   'P 1'
#
loop_
_entity.id
_entity.type
_entity.pdbx_description
1 polymer ?
#
loop_
_entity_poly.entity_id
_entity_poly.type
_entity_poly.pdbx_seq_one_letter_code
_entity_poly.pdbx_strand_id
1 'polypeptide(L)'
;MMDTLFYGHLIDEIYNLNFTLPDFMEAEGSTNIFIGYDDNDGRKNFAQFIYNLRDRENHLYELFINSLIDLIPNIESITPSEFDLKIDPKPNDSNGIPFSRPEKIFDLRIKERNNNQSTGVRFLSKGTRRIIMILASTIEAVERGHSFIAFEELEDSIHPHLLQRLLMILKGLAPDVQILISSHSPYLVQYLPIECVYFGLPNDSGIAGFSKIKLSKHKTIMRIASELDLNLGDYLFDLMSDITPDEKFQAEYFDSQV
;
A
#
# COMPACT_ATOMS: atom_id res chain seq x y z
N MET A 1 27.03 -26.27 6.21
CA MET A 1 26.92 -26.01 7.66
C MET A 1 26.86 -24.50 7.77
N MET A 2 25.68 -23.91 7.98
CA MET A 2 25.56 -22.45 8.14
C MET A 2 26.19 -22.05 9.46
N ASP A 3 27.09 -21.06 9.43
CA ASP A 3 27.95 -20.68 10.57
C ASP A 3 27.24 -19.73 11.53
N THR A 4 27.61 -19.75 12.82
CA THR A 4 26.98 -18.92 13.86
C THR A 4 27.11 -17.41 13.59
N LEU A 5 28.15 -16.99 12.88
CA LEU A 5 28.32 -15.62 12.40
C LEU A 5 27.29 -15.20 11.34
N PHE A 6 26.88 -16.13 10.47
CA PHE A 6 25.85 -15.86 9.46
C PHE A 6 24.49 -15.58 10.11
N TYR A 7 24.14 -16.38 11.12
CA TYR A 7 22.93 -16.15 11.91
C TYR A 7 22.98 -14.86 12.72
N GLY A 8 24.15 -14.50 13.27
CA GLY A 8 24.34 -13.21 13.95
C GLY A 8 24.04 -12.03 13.04
N HIS A 9 24.58 -12.04 11.81
CA HIS A 9 24.31 -10.99 10.82
C HIS A 9 22.84 -10.90 10.41
N LEU A 10 22.17 -12.04 10.21
CA LEU A 10 20.74 -12.08 9.88
C LEU A 10 19.87 -11.54 11.00
N ILE A 11 20.20 -11.88 12.25
CA ILE A 11 19.49 -11.39 13.42
C ILE A 11 19.68 -9.89 13.56
N ASP A 12 20.89 -9.38 13.37
CA ASP A 12 21.18 -7.94 13.39
C ASP A 12 20.46 -7.19 12.25
N GLU A 13 20.38 -7.76 11.05
CA GLU A 13 19.56 -7.21 9.95
C GLU A 13 18.09 -7.14 10.34
N ILE A 14 17.53 -8.23 10.87
CA ILE A 14 16.12 -8.28 11.31
C ILE A 14 15.84 -7.25 12.41
N TYR A 15 16.74 -7.10 13.39
CA TYR A 15 16.58 -6.12 14.47
C TYR A 15 16.64 -4.67 13.99
N ASN A 16 17.31 -4.42 12.87
CA ASN A 16 17.41 -3.08 12.27
C ASN A 16 16.32 -2.82 11.21
N LEU A 17 15.42 -3.77 10.94
CA LEU A 17 14.29 -3.57 10.03
C LEU A 17 13.25 -2.64 10.67
N ASN A 18 13.24 -1.39 10.23
CA ASN A 18 12.10 -0.49 10.45
C ASN A 18 11.10 -0.67 9.30
N PHE A 19 9.89 -1.12 9.63
CA PHE A 19 8.83 -1.39 8.65
C PHE A 19 7.54 -0.65 8.99
N THR A 20 6.68 -0.48 7.98
CA THR A 20 5.29 -0.01 8.16
C THR A 20 4.33 -0.88 7.36
N LEU A 21 3.20 -1.22 7.98
CA LEU A 21 2.06 -1.87 7.35
C LEU A 21 0.86 -0.92 7.43
N PRO A 22 0.51 -0.21 6.35
CA PRO A 22 -0.63 0.69 6.36
C PRO A 22 -1.92 -0.10 6.51
N ASP A 23 -2.73 0.30 7.49
CA ASP A 23 -4.06 -0.26 7.71
C ASP A 23 -5.05 0.42 6.76
N PHE A 24 -5.51 -0.31 5.76
CA PHE A 24 -6.49 0.19 4.79
C PHE A 24 -7.94 -0.12 5.18
N MET A 25 -8.20 -0.59 6.41
CA MET A 25 -9.55 -0.90 6.89
C MET A 25 -10.43 0.36 6.89
N GLU A 26 -11.06 0.63 5.74
CA GLU A 26 -12.27 1.43 5.67
C GLU A 26 -13.36 0.58 6.33
N ALA A 27 -13.54 0.72 7.65
CA ALA A 27 -14.62 0.06 8.36
C ALA A 27 -15.97 0.51 7.78
N GLU A 28 -16.47 -0.22 6.79
CA GLU A 28 -17.79 -0.06 6.21
C GLU A 28 -18.82 -0.14 7.34
N GLY A 29 -19.46 1.00 7.64
CA GLY A 29 -20.50 1.10 8.66
C GLY A 29 -20.09 1.72 10.00
N SER A 30 -18.82 2.03 10.22
CA SER A 30 -18.46 2.93 11.31
C SER A 30 -18.47 4.37 10.80
N THR A 31 -19.18 5.24 11.51
CA THR A 31 -18.99 6.69 11.43
C THR A 31 -17.61 7.05 12.00
N ASN A 32 -16.55 6.44 11.51
CA ASN A 32 -15.21 6.99 11.63
C ASN A 32 -15.16 8.10 10.62
N ILE A 33 -15.73 9.22 11.04
CA ILE A 33 -15.52 10.49 10.40
C ILE A 33 -14.00 10.58 10.31
N PHE A 34 -13.44 10.75 9.10
CA PHE A 34 -12.07 11.25 8.91
C PHE A 34 -11.99 12.71 9.43
N ILE A 35 -12.44 12.93 10.66
CA ILE A 35 -12.13 14.01 11.55
C ILE A 35 -10.79 13.61 12.14
N GLY A 36 -9.86 14.56 12.22
CA GLY A 36 -8.61 14.41 12.96
C GLY A 36 -8.86 14.11 14.43
N TYR A 37 -9.21 12.87 14.73
CA TYR A 37 -9.10 12.32 16.05
C TYR A 37 -7.73 11.65 16.12
N ASP A 38 -6.94 12.12 17.07
CA ASP A 38 -5.86 11.36 17.67
C ASP A 38 -6.54 10.16 18.33
N ASP A 39 -6.70 9.07 17.58
CA ASP A 39 -7.05 7.80 18.22
C ASP A 39 -5.91 7.52 19.19
N ASN A 40 -6.26 7.22 20.44
CA ASN A 40 -5.36 7.01 21.58
C ASN A 40 -4.34 5.85 21.42
N ASP A 41 -4.07 5.44 20.17
CA ASP A 41 -3.10 4.46 19.71
C ASP A 41 -1.90 5.11 18.98
N GLY A 42 -1.77 6.44 18.99
CA GLY A 42 -0.61 7.17 18.43
C GLY A 42 -0.55 7.18 16.90
N ARG A 43 -1.63 6.78 16.22
CA ARG A 43 -1.74 6.78 14.75
C ARG A 43 -2.11 8.19 14.28
N LYS A 44 -1.12 8.94 13.78
CA LYS A 44 -1.35 10.25 13.16
C LYS A 44 -2.29 10.13 11.97
N ASN A 45 -3.32 10.96 11.90
CA ASN A 45 -4.21 11.06 10.74
C ASN A 45 -3.40 11.46 9.50
N PHE A 46 -3.56 10.77 8.37
CA PHE A 46 -2.81 11.06 7.14
C PHE A 46 -2.98 12.51 6.65
N ALA A 47 -4.14 13.15 6.86
CA ALA A 47 -4.34 14.55 6.53
C ALA A 47 -3.44 15.47 7.36
N GLN A 48 -3.23 15.13 8.63
CA GLN A 48 -2.28 15.81 9.51
C GLN A 48 -0.84 15.51 9.12
N PHE A 49 -0.52 14.28 8.72
CA PHE A 49 0.80 13.93 8.17
C PHE A 49 1.10 14.82 6.95
N ILE A 50 0.22 14.86 5.96
CA ILE A 50 0.39 15.69 4.76
C ILE A 50 0.45 17.19 5.09
N TYR A 51 -0.35 17.67 6.06
CA TYR A 51 -0.26 19.05 6.55
C TYR A 51 1.12 19.37 7.11
N ASN A 52 1.65 18.50 7.99
CA ASN A 52 2.96 18.66 8.59
C ASN A 52 4.09 18.49 7.56
N LEU A 53 3.92 17.59 6.59
CA LEU A 53 4.88 17.31 5.53
C LEU A 53 5.13 18.55 4.68
N ARG A 54 4.07 19.30 4.35
CA ARG A 54 4.17 20.59 3.63
C ARG A 54 5.16 21.53 4.31
N ASP A 55 5.11 21.63 5.63
CA ASP A 55 5.91 22.61 6.38
C ASP A 55 7.32 22.09 6.73
N ARG A 56 7.50 20.77 6.85
CA ARG A 56 8.77 20.12 7.26
C ARG A 56 9.67 19.73 6.09
N GLU A 57 9.11 19.06 5.09
CA GLU A 57 9.82 18.40 3.99
C GLU A 57 9.09 18.73 2.67
N ASN A 58 9.16 20.00 2.27
CA ASN A 58 8.37 20.50 1.15
C ASN A 58 8.65 19.76 -0.17
N HIS A 59 9.86 19.21 -0.36
CA HIS A 59 10.16 18.40 -1.54
C HIS A 59 9.32 17.11 -1.61
N LEU A 60 9.19 16.39 -0.49
CA LEU A 60 8.36 15.18 -0.42
C LEU A 60 6.87 15.51 -0.55
N TYR A 61 6.44 16.65 -0.01
CA TYR A 61 5.09 17.15 -0.22
C TYR A 61 4.78 17.42 -1.70
N GLU A 62 5.66 18.13 -2.41
CA GLU A 62 5.53 18.38 -3.85
C GLU A 62 5.54 17.06 -4.63
N LEU A 63 6.41 16.13 -4.27
CA LEU A 63 6.49 14.82 -4.90
C LEU A 63 5.19 14.02 -4.74
N PHE A 64 4.59 14.06 -3.54
CA PHE A 64 3.27 13.49 -3.26
C PHE A 64 2.18 14.11 -4.15
N ILE A 65 2.10 15.45 -4.21
CA ILE A 65 1.09 16.16 -5.01
C ILE A 65 1.25 15.86 -6.49
N ASN A 66 2.47 15.93 -7.03
CA ASN A 66 2.74 15.66 -8.43
C ASN A 66 2.39 14.22 -8.82
N SER A 67 2.77 13.24 -7.98
CA SER A 67 2.44 11.82 -8.19
C SER A 67 0.94 11.57 -8.23
N LEU A 68 0.18 12.28 -7.40
CA LEU A 68 -1.27 12.15 -7.31
C LEU A 68 -1.99 12.81 -8.49
N ILE A 69 -1.56 14.01 -8.90
CA ILE A 69 -2.09 14.68 -10.11
C ILE A 69 -1.76 13.86 -11.36
N ASP A 70 -0.57 13.25 -11.40
CA ASP A 70 -0.20 12.33 -12.46
C ASP A 70 -1.17 11.17 -12.51
N LEU A 71 -1.39 10.44 -11.41
CA LEU A 71 -2.33 9.32 -11.38
C LEU A 71 -3.76 9.72 -11.72
N ILE A 72 -4.22 10.86 -11.21
CA ILE A 72 -5.62 11.28 -11.28
C ILE A 72 -5.69 12.69 -11.88
N PRO A 73 -5.59 12.83 -13.21
CA PRO A 73 -5.47 14.13 -13.89
C PRO A 73 -6.74 15.01 -13.79
N ASN A 74 -7.84 14.46 -13.26
CA ASN A 74 -9.04 15.22 -12.95
C ASN A 74 -8.90 16.08 -11.68
N ILE A 75 -7.94 15.77 -10.82
CA ILE A 75 -7.59 16.55 -9.64
C ILE A 75 -6.71 17.73 -10.07
N GLU A 76 -7.15 18.94 -9.77
CA GLU A 76 -6.40 20.17 -10.08
C GLU A 76 -5.48 20.56 -8.92
N SER A 77 -5.94 20.42 -7.68
CA SER A 77 -5.12 20.70 -6.49
C SER A 77 -5.64 19.97 -5.26
N ILE A 78 -4.71 19.71 -4.34
CA ILE A 78 -4.97 19.13 -3.02
C ILE A 78 -4.24 19.96 -1.99
N THR A 79 -5.00 20.48 -1.03
CA THR A 79 -4.47 21.39 -0.02
C THR A 79 -4.84 20.89 1.38
N PRO A 80 -3.85 20.61 2.25
CA PRO A 80 -4.15 20.26 3.62
C PRO A 80 -4.62 21.51 4.39
N SER A 81 -5.72 21.37 5.11
CA SER A 81 -6.38 22.45 5.87
C SER A 81 -6.50 22.06 7.34
N GLU A 82 -6.20 23.02 8.20
CA GLU A 82 -6.38 22.94 9.65
C GLU A 82 -7.60 23.75 10.05
N PHE A 83 -8.50 23.14 10.83
CA PHE A 83 -9.68 23.78 11.39
C PHE A 83 -9.57 23.79 12.91
N ASP A 84 -9.49 24.97 13.50
CA ASP A 84 -9.55 25.17 14.95
C ASP A 84 -11.01 25.09 15.42
N LEU A 85 -11.30 24.19 16.35
CA LEU A 85 -12.65 24.02 16.90
C LEU A 85 -12.90 24.89 18.14
N LYS A 86 -11.88 25.56 18.68
CA LYS A 86 -12.01 26.47 19.83
C LYS A 86 -12.39 27.89 19.35
N ILE A 87 -13.63 28.05 18.91
CA ILE A 87 -14.16 29.39 18.55
C ILE A 87 -14.58 30.18 19.82
N ASP A 88 -14.70 29.54 20.98
CA ASP A 88 -14.96 30.21 22.27
C ASP A 88 -14.05 29.67 23.40
N PRO A 89 -13.23 30.51 24.05
CA PRO A 89 -12.50 30.14 25.26
C PRO A 89 -13.46 30.25 26.46
N LYS A 90 -14.35 29.27 26.66
CA LYS A 90 -15.05 29.14 27.95
C LYS A 90 -14.23 28.32 28.94
N PRO A 91 -14.19 28.74 30.21
CA PRO A 91 -13.24 28.23 31.20
C PRO A 91 -13.58 26.80 31.62
N ASN A 92 -12.52 26.10 32.07
CA ASN A 92 -12.49 24.77 32.66
C ASN A 92 -13.70 24.46 33.57
N ASP A 93 -14.75 23.87 33.01
CA ASP A 93 -15.72 23.04 33.75
C ASP A 93 -15.67 21.63 33.16
N SER A 94 -14.59 20.91 33.44
CA SER A 94 -14.43 19.50 33.06
C SER A 94 -14.04 18.64 34.27
N ASN A 95 -14.73 18.82 35.39
CA ASN A 95 -14.73 17.79 36.42
C ASN A 95 -15.69 16.68 35.99
N GLY A 96 -15.16 15.63 35.38
CA GLY A 96 -15.86 14.33 35.22
C GLY A 96 -16.39 13.98 33.84
N ILE A 97 -15.95 14.62 32.76
CA ILE A 97 -16.32 14.22 31.39
C ILE A 97 -15.22 13.29 30.82
N PRO A 98 -15.53 12.04 30.43
CA PRO A 98 -14.54 11.07 29.94
C PRO A 98 -14.02 11.33 28.52
N PHE A 99 -14.52 12.37 27.84
CA PHE A 99 -14.13 12.74 26.48
C PHE A 99 -13.89 14.24 26.38
N SER A 100 -12.75 14.62 25.79
CA SER A 100 -12.45 16.02 25.42
C SER A 100 -12.75 16.23 23.93
N ARG A 101 -13.24 17.41 23.56
CA ARG A 101 -13.39 17.75 22.13
C ARG A 101 -12.00 18.00 21.54
N PRO A 102 -11.70 17.48 20.33
CA PRO A 102 -10.41 17.71 19.70
C PRO A 102 -10.23 19.21 19.44
N GLU A 103 -9.05 19.72 19.76
CA GLU A 103 -8.76 21.15 19.65
C GLU A 103 -8.65 21.59 18.18
N LYS A 104 -8.13 20.69 17.33
CA LYS A 104 -7.86 20.93 15.91
C LYS A 104 -8.29 19.73 15.06
N ILE A 105 -8.79 20.00 13.86
CA ILE A 105 -9.12 18.99 12.85
C ILE A 105 -8.30 19.27 11.59
N PHE A 106 -7.72 18.22 11.01
CA PHE A 106 -7.07 18.27 9.70
C PHE A 106 -7.95 17.62 8.64
N ASP A 107 -8.05 18.25 7.46
CA ASP A 107 -8.73 17.71 6.28
C ASP A 107 -7.87 17.96 5.04
N LEU A 108 -8.02 17.13 4.02
CA LEU A 108 -7.49 17.44 2.69
C LEU A 108 -8.61 18.02 1.84
N ARG A 109 -8.39 19.22 1.32
CA ARG A 109 -9.31 19.93 0.43
C ARG A 109 -8.89 19.70 -1.00
N ILE A 110 -9.76 19.07 -1.78
CA ILE A 110 -9.49 18.66 -3.16
C ILE A 110 -10.34 19.49 -4.09
N LYS A 111 -9.70 20.03 -5.13
CA LYS A 111 -10.37 20.69 -6.25
C LYS A 111 -10.27 19.77 -7.46
N GLU A 112 -11.41 19.28 -7.92
CA GLU A 112 -11.52 18.54 -9.18
C GLU A 112 -12.01 19.48 -10.29
N ARG A 113 -11.59 19.22 -11.53
CA ARG A 113 -11.88 20.06 -12.70
C ARG A 113 -13.36 20.37 -12.91
N ASN A 114 -14.22 19.39 -12.63
CA ASN A 114 -15.65 19.49 -12.87
C ASN A 114 -16.44 19.95 -11.63
N ASN A 115 -15.79 20.13 -10.48
CA ASN A 115 -16.46 20.59 -9.26
C ASN A 115 -16.38 22.11 -9.18
N ASN A 116 -17.48 22.77 -8.83
CA ASN A 116 -17.48 24.22 -8.62
C ASN A 116 -16.66 24.61 -7.36
N GLN A 117 -16.74 23.79 -6.31
CA GLN A 117 -16.09 24.04 -5.02
C GLN A 117 -15.12 22.92 -4.66
N SER A 118 -14.16 23.21 -3.78
CA SER A 118 -13.35 22.15 -3.19
C SER A 118 -14.20 21.26 -2.29
N THR A 119 -13.90 19.97 -2.28
CA THR A 119 -14.53 18.97 -1.43
C THR A 119 -13.51 18.40 -0.45
N GLY A 120 -13.98 17.84 0.66
CA GLY A 120 -13.11 17.08 1.56
C GLY A 120 -12.82 15.69 1.00
N VAL A 121 -11.70 15.10 1.42
CA VAL A 121 -11.25 13.76 0.99
C VAL A 121 -12.30 12.66 1.19
N ARG A 122 -13.16 12.84 2.19
CA ARG A 122 -14.27 11.91 2.50
C ARG A 122 -15.25 11.72 1.35
N PHE A 123 -15.41 12.72 0.50
CA PHE A 123 -16.36 12.71 -0.62
C PHE A 123 -15.77 12.16 -1.92
N LEU A 124 -14.49 11.77 -1.92
CA LEU A 124 -13.88 11.13 -3.07
C LEU A 124 -14.31 9.66 -3.17
N SER A 125 -14.16 9.08 -4.36
CA SER A 125 -14.39 7.65 -4.58
C SER A 125 -13.46 6.79 -3.69
N LYS A 126 -13.90 5.58 -3.32
CA LYS A 126 -13.09 4.63 -2.54
C LYS A 126 -11.69 4.43 -3.16
N GLY A 127 -11.62 4.18 -4.48
CA GLY A 127 -10.37 4.00 -5.20
C GLY A 127 -9.45 5.23 -5.13
N THR A 128 -10.01 6.44 -5.26
CA THR A 128 -9.24 7.69 -5.13
C THR A 128 -8.66 7.85 -3.72
N ARG A 129 -9.48 7.61 -2.67
CA ARG A 129 -9.00 7.67 -1.27
C ARG A 129 -7.89 6.65 -1.04
N ARG A 130 -8.05 5.44 -1.56
CA ARG A 130 -7.04 4.37 -1.46
C ARG A 130 -5.72 4.76 -2.12
N ILE A 131 -5.75 5.33 -3.33
CA ILE A 131 -4.55 5.85 -4.00
C ILE A 131 -3.87 6.92 -3.14
N ILE A 132 -4.63 7.87 -2.58
CA ILE A 132 -4.09 8.92 -1.69
C ILE A 132 -3.38 8.29 -0.49
N MET A 133 -4.00 7.30 0.16
CA MET A 133 -3.44 6.62 1.32
C MET A 133 -2.16 5.84 0.96
N ILE A 134 -2.15 5.12 -0.17
CA ILE A 134 -0.98 4.38 -0.66
C ILE A 134 0.20 5.33 -0.89
N LEU A 135 -0.03 6.45 -1.60
CA LEU A 135 1.02 7.44 -1.85
C LEU A 135 1.50 8.09 -0.56
N ALA A 136 0.59 8.50 0.32
CA ALA A 136 0.94 9.13 1.59
C ALA A 136 1.77 8.19 2.47
N SER A 137 1.38 6.92 2.58
CA SER A 137 2.11 5.90 3.35
C SER A 137 3.49 5.62 2.78
N THR A 138 3.61 5.62 1.45
CA THR A 138 4.91 5.44 0.77
C THR A 138 5.84 6.61 1.08
N ILE A 139 5.33 7.84 0.99
CA ILE A 139 6.10 9.06 1.31
C ILE A 139 6.47 9.11 2.79
N GLU A 140 5.58 8.67 3.67
CA GLU A 140 5.84 8.56 5.10
C GLU A 140 6.94 7.55 5.41
N ALA A 141 6.95 6.40 4.72
CA ALA A 141 8.01 5.41 4.84
C ALA A 141 9.36 5.97 4.38
N VAL A 142 9.39 6.74 3.29
CA VAL A 142 10.58 7.42 2.80
C VAL A 142 11.06 8.49 3.79
N GLU A 143 10.16 9.34 4.29
CA GLU A 143 10.47 10.41 5.26
C GLU A 143 11.08 9.85 6.55
N ARG A 144 10.61 8.68 6.99
CA ARG A 144 11.09 8.01 8.20
C ARG A 144 12.31 7.12 8.00
N GLY A 145 12.78 6.98 6.77
CA GLY A 145 13.88 6.07 6.43
C GLY A 145 13.54 4.61 6.74
N HIS A 146 12.29 4.19 6.51
CA HIS A 146 11.92 2.79 6.59
C HIS A 146 12.53 2.02 5.45
N SER A 147 13.10 0.86 5.74
CA SER A 147 13.71 -0.01 4.72
C SER A 147 12.64 -0.74 3.90
N PHE A 148 11.40 -0.80 4.40
CA PHE A 148 10.34 -1.62 3.84
C PHE A 148 8.93 -1.09 4.14
N ILE A 149 8.02 -1.30 3.18
CA ILE A 149 6.57 -1.09 3.32
C ILE A 149 5.80 -2.28 2.72
N ALA A 150 4.77 -2.73 3.42
CA ALA A 150 3.88 -3.79 2.93
C ALA A 150 2.48 -3.25 2.65
N PHE A 151 1.83 -3.75 1.60
CA PHE A 151 0.45 -3.42 1.25
C PHE A 151 -0.37 -4.69 1.07
N GLU A 152 -1.53 -4.74 1.72
CA GLU A 152 -2.51 -5.80 1.49
C GLU A 152 -3.52 -5.38 0.42
N GLU A 153 -3.72 -6.25 -0.57
CA GLU A 153 -4.67 -6.08 -1.68
C GLU A 153 -4.56 -4.70 -2.32
N LEU A 154 -3.33 -4.28 -2.65
CA LEU A 154 -3.06 -2.93 -3.17
C LEU A 154 -4.00 -2.54 -4.34
N GLU A 155 -4.35 -3.52 -5.16
CA GLU A 155 -5.25 -3.40 -6.31
C GLU A 155 -6.74 -3.19 -5.99
N ASP A 156 -7.20 -3.43 -4.75
CA ASP A 156 -8.62 -3.34 -4.40
C ASP A 156 -9.18 -1.96 -4.79
N SER A 157 -10.32 -1.97 -5.49
CA SER A 157 -11.05 -0.75 -5.88
C SER A 157 -10.25 0.21 -6.78
N ILE A 158 -9.12 -0.23 -7.36
CA ILE A 158 -8.32 0.53 -8.32
C ILE A 158 -8.53 -0.04 -9.73
N HIS A 159 -8.79 0.84 -10.70
CA HIS A 159 -8.95 0.40 -12.07
C HIS A 159 -7.64 -0.22 -12.60
N PRO A 160 -7.70 -1.37 -13.28
CA PRO A 160 -6.60 -2.03 -13.99
C PRO A 160 -5.52 -1.10 -14.59
N HIS A 161 -5.93 -0.19 -15.48
CA HIS A 161 -5.03 0.78 -16.12
C HIS A 161 -4.31 1.74 -15.14
N LEU A 162 -4.95 2.11 -14.03
CA LEU A 162 -4.35 2.97 -13.00
C LEU A 162 -3.35 2.20 -12.15
N LEU A 163 -3.57 0.90 -11.91
CA LEU A 163 -2.69 0.04 -11.13
C LEU A 163 -1.27 0.00 -11.70
N GLN A 164 -1.13 -0.19 -13.01
CA GLN A 164 0.18 -0.19 -13.66
C GLN A 164 0.94 1.12 -13.41
N ARG A 165 0.25 2.25 -13.58
CA ARG A 165 0.85 3.57 -13.37
C ARG A 165 1.19 3.82 -11.90
N LEU A 166 0.33 3.34 -10.99
CA LEU A 166 0.59 3.39 -9.55
C LEU A 166 1.86 2.64 -9.19
N LEU A 167 2.04 1.40 -9.67
CA LEU A 167 3.26 0.61 -9.43
C LEU A 167 4.52 1.31 -9.94
N MET A 168 4.45 1.94 -11.13
CA MET A 168 5.56 2.72 -11.67
C MET A 168 5.91 3.93 -10.79
N ILE A 169 4.90 4.64 -10.30
CA ILE A 169 5.07 5.79 -9.41
C ILE A 169 5.63 5.35 -8.07
N LEU A 170 5.11 4.28 -7.47
CA LEU A 170 5.61 3.73 -6.22
C LEU A 170 7.10 3.39 -6.29
N LYS A 171 7.52 2.74 -7.38
CA LYS A 171 8.94 2.43 -7.63
C LYS A 171 9.81 3.68 -7.74
N GLY A 172 9.28 4.76 -8.30
CA GLY A 172 9.99 6.04 -8.43
C GLY A 172 10.02 6.84 -7.12
N LEU A 173 8.97 6.76 -6.32
CA LEU A 173 8.82 7.45 -5.03
C LEU A 173 9.75 6.89 -3.97
N ALA A 174 9.94 5.57 -3.96
CA ALA A 174 10.62 4.88 -2.89
C ALA A 174 11.72 3.95 -3.45
N PRO A 175 12.76 4.50 -4.11
CA PRO A 175 13.79 3.70 -4.78
C PRO A 175 14.60 2.83 -3.80
N ASP A 176 14.74 3.28 -2.56
CA ASP A 176 15.51 2.60 -1.50
C ASP A 176 14.62 1.85 -0.50
N VAL A 177 13.29 1.84 -0.71
CA VAL A 177 12.33 1.15 0.15
C VAL A 177 11.82 -0.10 -0.56
N GLN A 178 11.96 -1.26 0.06
CA GLN A 178 11.38 -2.48 -0.47
C GLN A 178 9.86 -2.48 -0.29
N ILE A 179 9.12 -2.71 -1.37
CA ILE A 179 7.65 -2.79 -1.36
C ILE A 179 7.22 -4.25 -1.45
N LEU A 180 6.50 -4.75 -0.44
CA LEU A 180 5.81 -6.04 -0.48
C LEU A 180 4.32 -5.82 -0.73
N ILE A 181 3.75 -6.66 -1.58
CA ILE A 181 2.32 -6.63 -1.88
C ILE A 181 1.79 -8.04 -1.71
N SER A 182 0.74 -8.20 -0.89
CA SER A 182 -0.09 -9.41 -0.92
C SER A 182 -1.29 -9.17 -1.82
N SER A 183 -1.65 -10.17 -2.61
CA SER A 183 -2.68 -10.02 -3.65
C SER A 183 -3.29 -11.38 -4.00
N HIS A 184 -4.59 -11.37 -4.28
CA HIS A 184 -5.30 -12.48 -4.90
C HIS A 184 -5.53 -12.27 -6.40
N SER A 185 -5.08 -11.13 -6.94
CA SER A 185 -5.35 -10.71 -8.30
C SER A 185 -4.29 -11.22 -9.27
N PRO A 186 -4.63 -12.14 -10.20
CA PRO A 186 -3.69 -12.56 -11.25
C PRO A 186 -3.28 -11.38 -12.13
N TYR A 187 -4.15 -10.38 -12.26
CA TYR A 187 -3.87 -9.15 -13.00
C TYR A 187 -2.69 -8.36 -12.44
N LEU A 188 -2.37 -8.43 -11.14
CA LEU A 188 -1.20 -7.75 -10.59
C LEU A 188 0.10 -8.36 -11.13
N VAL A 189 0.12 -9.69 -11.31
CA VAL A 189 1.31 -10.46 -11.73
C VAL A 189 1.83 -9.99 -13.08
N GLN A 190 0.96 -9.56 -14.00
CA GLN A 190 1.38 -9.12 -15.34
C GLN A 190 2.18 -7.81 -15.35
N TYR A 191 2.15 -7.04 -14.24
CA TYR A 191 2.88 -5.78 -14.09
C TYR A 191 4.19 -5.92 -13.31
N LEU A 192 4.44 -7.09 -12.75
CA LEU A 192 5.60 -7.36 -11.93
C LEU A 192 6.59 -8.26 -12.68
N PRO A 193 7.91 -8.06 -12.48
CA PRO A 193 8.88 -9.06 -12.89
C PRO A 193 8.57 -10.39 -12.21
N ILE A 194 8.49 -11.47 -12.98
CA ILE A 194 8.13 -12.80 -12.47
C ILE A 194 9.10 -13.30 -11.39
N GLU A 195 10.36 -12.87 -11.42
CA GLU A 195 11.37 -13.16 -10.40
C GLU A 195 11.07 -12.56 -9.02
N CYS A 196 10.18 -11.56 -8.95
CA CYS A 196 9.77 -10.91 -7.71
C CYS A 196 8.48 -11.51 -7.14
N VAL A 197 7.83 -12.44 -7.85
CA VAL A 197 6.53 -13.00 -7.46
C VAL A 197 6.73 -14.30 -6.69
N TYR A 198 6.12 -14.36 -5.50
CA TYR A 198 6.05 -15.55 -4.68
C TYR A 198 4.62 -16.09 -4.71
N PHE A 199 4.48 -17.40 -4.90
CA PHE A 199 3.20 -18.09 -4.95
C PHE A 199 2.98 -18.85 -3.65
N GLY A 200 1.82 -18.67 -3.04
CA GLY A 200 1.37 -19.48 -1.92
C GLY A 200 0.94 -20.85 -2.40
N LEU A 201 1.69 -21.88 -2.02
CA LEU A 201 1.45 -23.28 -2.38
C LEU A 201 1.09 -24.07 -1.12
N PRO A 202 0.05 -24.92 -1.16
CA PRO A 202 -0.22 -25.81 -0.04
C PRO A 202 0.89 -26.86 0.09
N ASN A 203 1.27 -27.17 1.32
CA ASN A 203 2.07 -28.34 1.65
C ASN A 203 1.19 -29.49 2.16
N ASP A 204 1.78 -30.67 2.35
CA ASP A 204 1.08 -31.88 2.81
C ASP A 204 0.42 -31.75 4.18
N SER A 205 0.81 -30.73 4.97
CA SER A 205 0.24 -30.43 6.28
C SER A 205 -0.91 -29.41 6.21
N GLY A 206 -1.31 -28.97 5.02
CA GLY A 206 -2.34 -27.95 4.82
C GLY A 206 -1.87 -26.53 5.19
N ILE A 207 -0.56 -26.31 5.29
CA ILE A 207 0.03 -25.00 5.54
C ILE A 207 0.50 -24.43 4.20
N ALA A 208 0.29 -23.13 3.99
CA ALA A 208 0.81 -22.44 2.82
C ALA A 208 2.32 -22.18 2.98
N GLY A 209 3.12 -22.70 2.05
CA GLY A 209 4.51 -22.29 1.84
C GLY A 209 4.60 -21.34 0.66
N PHE A 210 5.63 -20.48 0.62
CA PHE A 210 5.82 -19.55 -0.48
C PHE A 210 6.99 -19.97 -1.35
N SER A 211 6.79 -20.00 -2.67
CA SER A 211 7.85 -20.34 -3.61
C SER A 211 7.81 -19.51 -4.89
N LYS A 212 8.98 -19.34 -5.49
CA LYS A 212 9.13 -18.73 -6.81
C LYS A 212 9.09 -19.78 -7.90
N ILE A 213 8.69 -19.36 -9.08
CA ILE A 213 8.87 -20.16 -10.29
C ILE A 213 10.36 -20.22 -10.61
N LYS A 214 10.86 -21.43 -10.90
CA LYS A 214 12.26 -21.65 -11.32
C LYS A 214 12.62 -20.79 -12.52
N LEU A 215 13.80 -20.18 -12.46
CA LEU A 215 14.33 -19.37 -13.57
C LEU A 215 14.38 -20.14 -14.90
N SER A 216 14.63 -21.45 -14.86
CA SER A 216 14.65 -22.32 -16.04
C SER A 216 13.28 -22.46 -16.74
N LYS A 217 12.18 -22.16 -16.03
CA LYS A 217 10.80 -22.29 -16.53
C LYS A 217 10.21 -20.97 -17.02
N HIS A 218 10.80 -19.82 -16.68
CA HIS A 218 10.27 -18.49 -17.06
C HIS A 218 10.02 -18.36 -18.57
N LYS A 219 11.01 -18.71 -19.40
CA LYS A 219 10.87 -18.66 -20.87
C LYS A 219 9.77 -19.58 -21.41
N THR A 220 9.64 -20.76 -20.81
CA THR A 220 8.64 -21.76 -21.21
C THR A 220 7.23 -21.27 -20.88
N ILE A 221 7.03 -20.74 -19.68
CA ILE A 221 5.76 -20.17 -19.22
C ILE A 221 5.34 -19.00 -20.10
N MET A 222 6.24 -18.05 -20.35
CA MET A 222 5.96 -16.92 -21.24
C MET A 222 5.61 -17.36 -22.66
N ARG A 223 6.31 -18.37 -23.20
CA ARG A 223 6.01 -18.93 -24.53
C ARG A 223 4.62 -19.56 -24.57
N ILE A 224 4.29 -20.39 -23.59
CA ILE A 224 2.98 -21.09 -23.56
C ILE A 224 1.85 -20.08 -23.37
N ALA A 225 1.99 -19.11 -22.46
CA ALA A 225 1.00 -18.04 -22.28
C ALA A 225 0.73 -17.32 -23.62
N SER A 226 1.79 -16.98 -24.36
CA SER A 226 1.67 -16.37 -25.69
C SER A 226 1.06 -17.29 -26.74
N GLU A 227 1.34 -18.60 -26.71
CA GLU A 227 0.74 -19.59 -27.63
C GLU A 227 -0.75 -19.79 -27.39
N LEU A 228 -1.20 -19.58 -26.15
CA LEU A 228 -2.60 -19.67 -25.73
C LEU A 228 -3.35 -18.33 -25.81
N ASP A 229 -2.69 -17.25 -26.24
CA ASP A 229 -3.24 -15.88 -26.26
C ASP A 229 -3.71 -15.41 -24.87
N LEU A 230 -3.03 -15.86 -23.81
CA LEU A 230 -3.28 -15.51 -22.42
C LEU A 230 -2.24 -14.51 -21.91
N ASN A 231 -2.66 -13.62 -21.02
CA ASN A 231 -1.70 -12.84 -20.25
C ASN A 231 -1.00 -13.75 -19.21
N LEU A 232 0.18 -13.33 -18.72
CA LEU A 232 0.97 -14.14 -17.79
C LEU A 232 0.20 -14.47 -16.50
N GLY A 233 -0.57 -13.51 -15.97
CA GLY A 233 -1.38 -13.68 -14.78
C GLY A 233 -2.46 -14.75 -14.96
N ASP A 234 -3.23 -14.65 -16.04
CA ASP A 234 -4.31 -15.59 -16.38
C ASP A 234 -3.74 -17.00 -16.59
N TYR A 235 -2.66 -17.13 -17.37
CA TYR A 235 -2.04 -18.43 -17.60
C TYR A 235 -1.55 -19.07 -16.28
N LEU A 236 -0.93 -18.29 -15.41
CA LEU A 236 -0.47 -18.80 -14.12
C LEU A 236 -1.64 -19.15 -13.20
N PHE A 237 -2.72 -18.38 -13.23
CA PHE A 237 -3.93 -18.68 -12.48
C PHE A 237 -4.57 -19.98 -12.94
N ASP A 238 -4.71 -20.18 -14.24
CA ASP A 238 -5.24 -21.41 -14.83
C ASP A 238 -4.34 -22.60 -14.50
N LEU A 239 -3.02 -22.44 -14.68
CA LEU A 239 -2.03 -23.45 -14.35
C LEU A 239 -2.12 -23.90 -12.88
N MET A 240 -2.35 -22.95 -11.97
CA MET A 240 -2.48 -23.18 -10.54
C MET A 240 -3.85 -23.72 -10.12
N SER A 241 -4.89 -23.51 -10.93
CA SER A 241 -6.26 -23.93 -10.65
C SER A 241 -6.60 -25.31 -11.22
N ASP A 242 -6.10 -25.62 -12.42
CA ASP A 242 -6.38 -26.87 -13.12
C ASP A 242 -5.53 -28.05 -12.62
N ILE A 243 -4.37 -27.75 -12.06
CA ILE A 243 -3.46 -28.75 -11.50
C ILE A 243 -3.68 -28.70 -10.00
N THR A 244 -4.28 -29.73 -9.39
CA THR A 244 -4.03 -29.97 -7.97
C THR A 244 -2.52 -30.05 -7.82
N PRO A 245 -1.84 -29.07 -7.20
CA PRO A 245 -0.38 -28.97 -7.27
C PRO A 245 0.22 -30.13 -6.49
N ASP A 246 0.36 -31.28 -7.14
CA ASP A 246 0.99 -32.45 -6.55
C ASP A 246 2.49 -32.17 -6.40
N GLU A 247 3.15 -32.94 -5.54
CA GLU A 247 4.58 -32.72 -5.24
C GLU A 247 5.44 -32.71 -6.51
N LYS A 248 5.06 -33.46 -7.55
CA LYS A 248 5.79 -33.51 -8.82
C LYS A 248 5.67 -32.22 -9.60
N PHE A 249 4.46 -31.68 -9.72
CA PHE A 249 4.23 -30.39 -10.37
C PHE A 249 4.98 -29.27 -9.64
N GLN A 250 4.85 -29.21 -8.31
CA GLN A 250 5.57 -28.23 -7.50
C GLN A 250 7.09 -28.36 -7.70
N ALA A 251 7.64 -29.58 -7.61
CA ALA A 251 9.05 -29.85 -7.80
C ALA A 251 9.54 -29.59 -9.25
N GLU A 252 8.67 -29.58 -10.25
CA GLU A 252 9.04 -29.25 -11.63
C GLU A 252 9.14 -27.74 -11.85
N TYR A 253 8.15 -26.98 -11.36
CA TYR A 253 7.96 -25.57 -11.71
C TYR A 253 8.48 -24.59 -10.67
N PHE A 254 8.53 -24.97 -9.40
CA PHE A 254 8.82 -24.07 -8.29
C PHE A 254 10.14 -24.41 -7.59
N ASP A 255 10.79 -23.39 -7.05
CA ASP A 255 11.94 -23.56 -6.15
C ASP A 255 11.49 -24.24 -4.84
N SER A 256 12.45 -24.70 -4.03
CA SER A 256 12.12 -25.21 -2.69
C SER A 256 11.42 -24.11 -1.88
N GLN A 257 10.33 -24.46 -1.21
CA GLN A 257 9.56 -23.53 -0.37
C GLN A 257 10.46 -22.95 0.73
N VAL A 258 10.27 -21.66 1.03
CA VAL A 258 10.92 -20.93 2.14
C VAL A 258 10.01 -20.91 3.35
#